data_AF-A0A2A2Y1X7-F1
#
_entry.id   AF-A0A2A2Y1X7-F1
#
_cell.length_a   1.000
_cell.length_b   1.000
_cell.length_c   1.000
_cell.angle_alpha   90.00
_cell.angle_beta   90.00
_cell.angle_gamma   90.00
#
_symmetry.space_group_name_H-M   'P 1'
#
loop_
_entity.id
_entity.type
_entity.pdbx_description
1 polymer ?
#
loop_
_entity_poly.entity_id
_entity_poly.type
_entity_poly.pdbx_seq_one_letter_code
_entity_poly.pdbx_strand_id
1 'polypeptide(L)'
;MALPIQCPSAFAQSCDDDGEYLGRLSANPYDPDSVSNPYGRYGSPYSPTSINNPYSQYGSPYSPISPNNPYATNPPISFADEE
;
A
#
# COMPACT_ATOMS: atom_id res chain seq x y z
N MET A 1 20.90 -5.42 -11.93
CA MET A 1 20.89 -5.45 -10.46
C MET A 1 19.96 -4.33 -10.04
N ALA A 2 18.68 -4.61 -9.83
CA ALA A 2 17.75 -3.61 -9.34
C ALA A 2 17.98 -3.50 -7.83
N LEU A 3 18.29 -2.29 -7.35
CA LEU A 3 18.34 -2.01 -5.92
C LEU A 3 16.97 -2.42 -5.34
N PRO A 4 16.92 -3.08 -4.16
CA PRO A 4 15.66 -3.21 -3.45
C PRO A 4 15.11 -1.80 -3.31
N ILE A 5 13.84 -1.59 -3.66
CA ILE A 5 13.14 -0.33 -3.47
C ILE A 5 12.99 -0.21 -1.95
N GLN A 6 14.06 0.23 -1.28
CA GLN A 6 14.06 0.62 0.12
C GLN A 6 12.94 1.64 0.22
N CYS A 7 11.87 1.32 0.96
CA CYS A 7 10.74 2.23 1.14
C CYS A 7 11.30 3.63 1.43
N PRO A 8 11.23 4.57 0.47
CA PRO A 8 11.93 5.83 0.61
C PRO A 8 11.30 6.55 1.80
N SER A 9 12.15 6.94 2.75
CA SER A 9 11.76 7.45 4.07
C SER A 9 11.18 8.87 4.03
N ALA A 10 10.50 9.24 2.95
CA ALA A 10 9.98 10.57 2.71
C ALA A 10 8.55 10.46 2.17
N PHE A 11 7.61 11.05 2.92
CA PHE A 11 6.17 11.12 2.70
C PHE A 11 5.38 9.87 3.09
N ALA A 12 4.20 10.10 3.69
CA ALA A 12 3.21 9.11 4.06
C ALA A 12 3.09 7.97 3.03
N GLN A 13 3.63 6.79 3.31
CA GLN A 13 3.82 5.72 2.32
C GLN A 13 3.63 4.33 2.95
N SER A 14 3.01 3.41 2.21
CA SER A 14 2.82 2.02 2.63
C SER A 14 3.80 1.08 1.93
N CYS A 15 4.45 0.21 2.69
CA CYS A 15 5.22 -0.92 2.15
C CYS A 15 4.84 -2.24 2.81
N ASP A 16 5.15 -3.36 2.16
CA ASP A 16 5.03 -4.68 2.74
C ASP A 16 6.20 -5.00 3.69
N ASP A 17 6.08 -6.09 4.46
CA ASP A 17 7.15 -6.66 5.30
C ASP A 17 8.39 -7.03 4.47
N ASP A 18 8.17 -7.51 3.24
CA ASP A 18 9.23 -7.78 2.25
C ASP A 18 9.88 -6.50 1.68
N GLY A 19 9.43 -5.32 2.10
CA GLY A 19 9.88 -4.01 1.60
C GLY A 19 9.30 -3.66 0.24
N GLU A 20 8.25 -4.35 -0.21
CA GLU A 20 7.59 -4.01 -1.47
C GLU A 20 6.81 -2.70 -1.33
N TYR A 21 7.02 -1.79 -2.27
CA TYR A 21 6.38 -0.49 -2.28
C TYR A 21 4.89 -0.60 -2.70
N LEU A 22 3.97 -0.25 -1.79
CA LEU A 22 2.52 -0.39 -1.95
C LEU A 22 1.78 0.91 -2.22
N GLY A 23 2.51 1.98 -2.55
CA GLY A 23 1.94 3.27 -2.87
C GLY A 23 2.05 4.28 -1.72
N ARG A 24 1.82 5.54 -2.08
CA ARG A 24 1.83 6.67 -1.15
C ARG A 24 0.45 6.80 -0.52
N LEU A 25 0.40 6.91 0.81
CA LEU A 25 -0.78 7.23 1.62
C LEU A 25 -1.19 8.70 1.41
N SER A 26 -1.53 9.02 0.18
CA SER A 26 -2.01 10.34 -0.21
C SER A 26 -3.52 10.30 -0.41
N ALA A 27 -4.19 11.39 -0.04
CA ALA A 27 -5.60 11.62 -0.37
C ALA A 27 -5.78 12.18 -1.79
N ASN A 28 -4.70 12.42 -2.53
CA ASN A 28 -4.76 13.02 -3.86
C ASN A 28 -5.22 11.99 -4.90
N PRO A 29 -6.40 12.13 -5.54
CA PRO A 29 -6.91 11.15 -6.49
C PRO A 29 -6.26 11.24 -7.88
N TYR A 30 -5.42 12.25 -8.14
CA TYR A 30 -4.75 12.45 -9.43
C TYR A 30 -3.33 11.91 -9.46
N ASP A 31 -2.77 11.61 -8.30
CA ASP A 31 -1.39 11.16 -8.18
C ASP A 31 -1.30 9.66 -8.51
N PRO A 32 -0.42 9.22 -9.44
CA PRO A 32 -0.37 7.83 -9.90
C PRO A 32 0.07 6.85 -8.80
N ASP A 33 0.83 7.33 -7.83
CA ASP A 33 1.33 6.58 -6.69
C ASP A 33 0.38 6.61 -5.48
N SER A 34 -0.65 7.46 -5.52
CA SER A 34 -1.60 7.61 -4.42
C SER A 34 -2.54 6.41 -4.29
N VAL A 35 -2.66 5.91 -3.05
CA VAL A 35 -3.64 4.88 -2.69
C VAL A 35 -5.08 5.39 -2.78
N SER A 36 -5.31 6.71 -2.86
CA SER A 36 -6.65 7.29 -3.06
C SER A 36 -7.00 7.48 -4.53
N ASN A 37 -6.09 7.16 -5.46
CA ASN A 37 -6.35 7.25 -6.88
C ASN A 37 -7.01 5.95 -7.39
N PRO A 38 -8.30 5.96 -7.76
CA PRO A 38 -9.01 4.75 -8.24
C PRO A 38 -8.52 4.27 -9.61
N TYR A 39 -7.79 5.10 -10.35
CA TYR A 39 -7.15 4.76 -11.61
C TYR A 39 -5.65 4.47 -11.43
N GLY A 40 -5.10 4.69 -10.23
CA GLY A 40 -3.70 4.47 -9.89
C GLY A 40 -3.41 3.01 -9.59
N ARG A 41 -2.15 2.61 -9.68
CA ARG A 41 -1.74 1.22 -9.45
C ARG A 41 -2.03 0.74 -8.03
N TYR A 42 -1.94 1.63 -7.05
CA TYR A 42 -2.03 1.31 -5.62
C TYR A 42 -3.39 1.65 -4.99
N GLY A 43 -4.17 2.50 -5.65
CA GLY A 43 -5.53 2.84 -5.22
C GLY A 43 -6.64 2.17 -6.01
N SER A 44 -6.35 1.59 -7.18
CA SER A 44 -7.39 1.01 -8.04
C SER A 44 -7.99 -0.28 -7.45
N PRO A 45 -9.32 -0.43 -7.41
CA PRO A 45 -9.96 -1.64 -6.89
C PRO A 45 -9.73 -2.89 -7.75
N TYR A 46 -9.12 -2.76 -8.92
CA TYR A 46 -8.82 -3.86 -9.83
C TYR A 46 -7.35 -4.26 -9.82
N SER A 47 -6.47 -3.49 -9.16
CA SER A 47 -5.04 -3.76 -9.18
C SER A 47 -4.65 -4.83 -8.15
N PRO A 48 -3.78 -5.79 -8.50
CA PRO A 48 -3.33 -6.83 -7.56
C PRO A 48 -2.43 -6.30 -6.44
N THR A 49 -1.89 -5.08 -6.58
CA THR A 49 -1.06 -4.43 -5.54
C THR A 49 -1.81 -3.33 -4.79
N SER A 50 -3.11 -3.17 -5.03
CA SER A 50 -3.90 -2.09 -4.42
C SER A 50 -4.48 -2.50 -3.09
N ILE A 51 -4.37 -1.60 -2.11
CA ILE A 51 -4.95 -1.76 -0.76
C ILE A 51 -6.49 -1.66 -0.77
N ASN A 52 -7.07 -1.08 -1.83
CA ASN A 52 -8.53 -0.96 -1.99
C ASN A 52 -9.15 -2.12 -2.76
N ASN A 53 -8.35 -3.09 -3.21
CA ASN A 53 -8.84 -4.26 -3.90
C ASN A 53 -9.11 -5.39 -2.89
N PRO A 54 -10.37 -5.78 -2.62
CA PRO A 54 -10.70 -6.84 -1.66
C PRO A 54 -10.24 -8.24 -2.11
N TYR A 55 -9.86 -8.38 -3.38
CA TYR A 55 -9.30 -9.61 -3.94
C TYR A 55 -7.77 -9.59 -3.99
N SER A 56 -7.12 -8.47 -3.65
CA SER A 56 -5.66 -8.40 -3.57
C SER A 56 -5.17 -8.87 -2.21
N GLN A 57 -3.89 -9.23 -2.12
CA GLN A 57 -3.26 -9.55 -0.85
C GLN A 57 -3.21 -8.36 0.11
N TYR A 58 -3.20 -7.13 -0.39
CA TYR A 58 -3.11 -5.93 0.44
C TYR A 58 -4.45 -5.31 0.80
N GLY A 59 -5.54 -5.65 0.10
CA GLY A 59 -6.88 -5.14 0.39
C GLY A 59 -7.85 -6.20 0.88
N SER A 60 -7.51 -7.48 0.77
CA SER A 60 -8.39 -8.55 1.21
C SER A 60 -8.54 -8.57 2.74
N PRO A 61 -9.77 -8.65 3.27
CA PRO A 61 -10.02 -8.69 4.71
C PRO A 61 -9.55 -10.00 5.36
N TYR A 62 -9.14 -10.99 4.57
CA TYR A 62 -8.65 -12.28 5.05
C TYR A 62 -7.13 -12.45 4.88
N SER A 63 -6.47 -11.50 4.22
CA SER A 63 -5.03 -11.60 3.96
C SER A 63 -4.24 -11.23 5.21
N PRO A 64 -3.17 -11.98 5.56
CA PRO A 64 -2.32 -11.67 6.70
C PRO A 64 -1.53 -10.36 6.53
N ILE A 65 -1.45 -9.83 5.30
CA ILE A 65 -0.73 -8.61 4.92
C ILE A 65 -1.66 -7.47 4.46
N SER A 66 -2.93 -7.52 4.88
CA SER A 66 -3.90 -6.45 4.60
C SER A 66 -4.06 -5.55 5.81
N PRO A 67 -3.96 -4.21 5.66
CA PRO A 67 -4.20 -3.28 6.76
C PRO A 67 -5.67 -3.25 7.18
N ASN A 68 -6.58 -3.75 6.33
CA ASN A 68 -8.01 -3.85 6.61
C ASN A 68 -8.40 -5.15 7.32
N ASN A 69 -7.45 -6.08 7.54
CA ASN A 69 -7.70 -7.31 8.27
C ASN A 69 -7.31 -7.12 9.75
N PRO A 70 -8.27 -7.17 10.71
CA PRO A 70 -7.96 -7.05 12.14
C PRO A 70 -7.15 -8.23 12.70
N TYR A 71 -7.07 -9.34 11.95
CA TYR A 71 -6.26 -10.52 12.27
C TYR A 71 -4.98 -10.60 11.41
N ALA A 72 -4.59 -9.50 10.76
CA ALA A 72 -3.33 -9.45 10.02
C ALA A 72 -2.15 -9.72 10.96
N THR A 73 -1.35 -10.73 10.63
CA THR A 73 -0.12 -11.04 11.36
C THR A 73 1.06 -10.20 10.92
N ASN A 74 1.06 -9.74 9.66
CA ASN A 74 2.09 -8.88 9.08
C ASN A 74 1.43 -7.73 8.30
N PRO A 75 0.72 -6.81 8.98
CA PRO A 75 0.12 -5.67 8.28
C PRO A 75 1.22 -4.85 7.57
N PRO A 76 0.88 -4.22 6.44
CA PRO A 76 1.84 -3.41 5.70
C PRO A 76 2.25 -2.21 6.54
N ILE A 77 3.54 -1.90 6.52
CA ILE A 77 4.14 -0.80 7.26
C ILE A 77 3.70 0.50 6.59
N SER A 78 2.80 1.23 7.25
CA SER A 78 2.51 2.62 6.93
C SER A 78 3.54 3.51 7.60
N PHE A 79 4.49 4.04 6.85
CA PHE A 79 5.27 5.19 7.29
C PHE A 79 4.37 6.40 7.15
N ALA A 80 3.55 6.70 8.15
CA ALA A 80 3.01 8.03 8.33
C ALA A 80 3.96 8.73 9.29
N ASP A 81 4.85 9.57 8.76
CA ASP A 81 5.54 10.55 9.56
C ASP A 81 4.48 11.46 10.21
N GLU A 82 4.23 11.24 11.50
CA GLU A 82 3.57 12.21 12.37
C GLU A 82 4.58 13.34 12.63
N GLU A 83 4.42 14.48 11.95
CA GLU A 83 4.86 15.78 12.46
C GLU A 83 3.64 16.67 12.76
#